data_AF-A0A9N9K0N0-F1
#
_entry.id   AF-A0A9N9K0N0-F1
#
_cell.length_a   1.000
_cell.length_b   1.000
_cell.length_c   1.000
_cell.angle_alpha   90.00
_cell.angle_beta   90.00
_cell.angle_gamma   90.00
#
_symmetry.space_group_name_H-M   'P 1'
#
loop_
_entity.id
_entity.type
_entity.pdbx_description
1 polymer ?
#
loop_
_entity_poly.entity_id
_entity_poly.type
_entity_poly.pdbx_seq_one_letter_code
_entity_poly.pdbx_strand_id
1 'polypeptide(L)'
;MRGSFSDYVFKPEEFKDIPPPIQLDKSVDEYFNQIKLYATVLDIDLDNQDLKKKFFNGLLLENKKDMIQFGFKKLLNVIVDHLNRISSGPANMQKFQFGGLRQDSESIIEYYRKVEKCDKLAKYNGEQLRYFFLRELSPDNQIEARRCELELPLDKLIE
;
A
#
# COMPACT_ATOMS: atom_id res chain seq x y z
N MET A 1 46.03 -33.88 33.57
CA MET A 1 45.97 -32.42 33.34
C MET A 1 44.54 -32.07 32.95
N ARG A 2 43.78 -31.40 33.82
CA ARG A 2 42.42 -30.93 33.53
C ARG A 2 42.53 -29.58 32.83
N GLY A 3 42.20 -29.52 31.54
CA GLY A 3 42.03 -28.27 30.81
C GLY A 3 40.67 -27.67 31.14
N SER A 4 40.68 -26.51 31.79
CA SER A 4 39.49 -25.70 32.04
C SER A 4 38.97 -25.12 30.73
N PHE A 5 37.75 -25.47 30.33
CA PHE A 5 37.01 -24.73 29.31
C PHE A 5 36.47 -23.46 29.97
N SER A 6 37.33 -22.45 30.02
CA SER A 6 37.00 -21.08 30.43
C SER A 6 35.93 -20.52 29.49
N ASP A 7 34.71 -20.42 30.00
CA ASP A 7 33.75 -19.34 29.79
C ASP A 7 33.93 -18.50 28.51
N TYR A 8 33.52 -19.05 27.37
CA TYR A 8 33.10 -18.22 26.25
C TYR A 8 31.71 -17.67 26.58
N VAL A 9 31.68 -16.60 27.37
CA VAL A 9 30.50 -15.75 27.51
C VAL A 9 30.29 -15.09 26.14
N PHE A 10 29.34 -15.61 25.36
CA PHE A 10 28.78 -14.91 24.21
C PHE A 10 28.18 -13.60 24.73
N LYS A 11 28.91 -12.50 24.60
CA LYS A 11 28.33 -11.17 24.74
C LYS A 11 27.42 -10.98 23.52
N PRO A 12 26.11 -10.72 23.68
CA PRO A 12 25.30 -10.31 22.56
C PRO A 12 25.91 -9.01 22.05
N GLU A 13 26.45 -9.02 20.83
CA GLU A 13 26.81 -7.79 20.15
C GLU A 13 25.56 -6.92 20.11
N GLU A 14 25.66 -5.69 20.62
CA GLU A 14 24.52 -4.78 20.67
C GLU A 14 24.07 -4.46 19.24
N PHE A 15 23.02 -5.14 18.76
CA PHE A 15 22.46 -4.95 17.42
C PHE A 15 21.81 -3.55 17.19
N LYS A 16 22.00 -2.59 18.09
CA LYS A 16 21.38 -1.25 18.05
C LYS A 16 21.79 -0.42 16.82
N ASP A 17 22.88 -0.78 16.16
CA ASP A 17 23.43 -0.02 15.02
C ASP A 17 22.92 -0.48 13.65
N ILE A 18 22.03 -1.48 13.58
CA ILE A 18 21.50 -1.92 12.28
C ILE A 18 20.56 -0.85 11.72
N PRO A 19 20.85 -0.29 10.51
CA PRO A 19 19.97 0.67 9.88
C PRO A 19 18.64 0.01 9.49
N PRO A 20 17.50 0.71 9.64
CA PRO A 20 16.22 0.16 9.21
C PRO A 20 16.20 -0.04 7.68
N PRO A 21 15.55 -1.11 7.19
CA PRO A 21 15.34 -1.33 5.77
C PRO A 21 14.60 -0.17 5.12
N ILE A 22 14.82 0.01 3.82
CA ILE A 22 14.09 0.94 2.95
C ILE A 22 13.49 0.20 1.76
N GLN A 23 12.29 0.63 1.33
CA GLN A 23 11.50 -0.06 0.31
C GLN A 23 12.19 -0.01 -1.06
N LEU A 24 12.63 1.17 -1.50
CA LEU A 24 13.22 1.38 -2.84
C LEU A 24 12.29 0.85 -3.95
N ASP A 25 12.79 0.02 -4.85
CA ASP A 25 12.09 -0.61 -5.97
C ASP A 25 11.35 -1.91 -5.59
N LYS A 26 11.47 -2.35 -4.33
CA LYS A 26 10.86 -3.60 -3.87
C LYS A 26 9.35 -3.48 -3.74
N SER A 27 8.68 -4.60 -3.95
CA SER A 27 7.27 -4.74 -3.59
C SER A 27 7.06 -4.50 -2.09
N VAL A 28 5.82 -4.18 -1.70
CA VAL A 28 5.50 -3.96 -0.28
C VAL A 28 5.70 -5.24 0.53
N ASP A 29 5.40 -6.41 -0.04
CA ASP A 29 5.66 -7.71 0.60
C ASP A 29 7.15 -8.00 0.82
N GLU A 30 7.98 -7.81 -0.20
CA GLU A 30 9.43 -8.01 -0.06
C GLU A 30 10.01 -7.06 0.98
N TYR A 31 9.60 -5.80 0.96
CA TYR A 31 10.00 -4.82 1.96
C TYR A 31 9.50 -5.19 3.37
N PHE A 32 8.26 -5.65 3.50
CA PHE A 32 7.72 -6.07 4.79
C PHE A 32 8.44 -7.29 5.36
N ASN A 33 8.85 -8.23 4.51
CA ASN A 33 9.67 -9.37 4.95
C ASN A 33 11.05 -8.93 5.47
N GLN A 34 11.67 -7.89 4.89
CA GLN A 34 12.89 -7.30 5.44
C GLN A 34 12.65 -6.66 6.80
N ILE A 35 11.49 -6.04 7.01
CA ILE A 35 11.10 -5.45 8.28
C ILE A 35 10.85 -6.52 9.35
N LYS A 36 10.24 -7.66 9.00
CA LYS A 36 10.12 -8.81 9.92
C LYS A 36 11.48 -9.36 10.34
N LEU A 37 12.39 -9.51 9.38
CA LEU A 37 13.75 -9.97 9.66
C LEU A 37 14.48 -8.97 10.57
N TYR A 38 14.39 -7.68 10.26
CA TYR A 38 14.94 -6.60 11.08
C TYR A 38 14.38 -6.64 12.52
N ALA A 39 13.07 -6.79 12.67
CA ALA A 39 12.42 -6.90 13.97
C ALA A 39 12.91 -8.14 14.75
N THR A 40 13.06 -9.28 14.07
CA THR A 40 13.55 -10.54 14.66
C THR A 40 15.00 -10.40 15.15
N VAL A 41 15.88 -9.80 14.34
CA VAL A 41 17.29 -9.59 14.70
C VAL A 41 17.43 -8.67 15.90
N LEU A 42 16.53 -7.70 16.05
CA LEU A 42 16.52 -6.76 17.17
C LEU A 42 15.68 -7.20 18.37
N ASP A 43 15.03 -8.36 18.30
CA ASP A 43 14.06 -8.84 19.30
C ASP A 43 12.95 -7.81 19.60
N ILE A 44 12.40 -7.20 18.53
CA ILE A 44 11.34 -6.18 18.59
C ILE A 44 10.03 -6.77 18.08
N ASP A 45 8.94 -6.51 18.82
CA ASP A 45 7.60 -6.89 18.41
C ASP A 45 7.11 -6.13 17.15
N LEU A 46 6.34 -6.79 16.29
CA LEU A 46 5.85 -6.19 15.04
C LEU A 46 4.85 -5.04 15.24
N ASP A 47 4.15 -4.99 16.39
CA ASP A 47 3.24 -3.93 16.76
C ASP A 47 3.94 -2.78 17.53
N ASN A 48 5.26 -2.88 17.71
CA ASN A 48 6.07 -1.81 18.28
C ASN A 48 5.92 -0.51 17.47
N GLN A 49 5.61 0.58 18.17
CA GLN A 49 5.36 1.88 17.53
C GLN A 49 6.59 2.47 16.83
N ASP A 50 7.79 2.23 17.36
CA ASP A 50 9.01 2.74 16.73
C ASP A 50 9.40 1.91 15.51
N LEU A 51 9.17 0.60 15.52
CA LEU A 51 9.27 -0.23 14.32
C LEU A 51 8.30 0.25 13.24
N LYS A 52 7.07 0.58 13.62
CA LYS A 52 6.07 1.12 12.70
C LYS A 52 6.47 2.47 12.10
N LYS A 53 7.07 3.36 12.89
CA LYS A 53 7.66 4.61 12.38
C LYS A 53 8.80 4.33 11.41
N LYS A 54 9.69 3.38 11.72
CA LYS A 54 10.78 2.95 10.82
C LYS A 54 10.22 2.40 9.51
N PHE A 55 9.23 1.52 9.57
CA PHE A 55 8.51 0.99 8.41
C PHE A 55 7.95 2.13 7.55
N PHE A 56 7.21 3.06 8.16
CA PHE A 56 6.66 4.21 7.47
C PHE A 56 7.73 5.07 6.82
N ASN A 57 8.82 5.37 7.53
CA ASN A 57 9.90 6.19 7.00
C ASN A 57 10.61 5.54 5.80
N GLY A 58 10.75 4.21 5.81
CA GLY A 58 11.35 3.46 4.71
C GLY A 58 10.40 3.19 3.52
N LEU A 59 9.09 3.43 3.66
CA LEU A 59 8.14 3.29 2.54
C LEU A 59 8.41 4.31 1.42
N LEU A 60 8.04 3.91 0.20
CA LEU A 60 7.90 4.82 -0.93
C LEU A 60 6.85 5.90 -0.64
N LEU A 61 7.03 7.08 -1.24
CA LEU A 61 6.16 8.23 -1.02
C LEU A 61 4.67 7.93 -1.26
N GLU A 62 4.35 7.18 -2.32
CA GLU A 62 2.95 6.84 -2.60
C GLU A 62 2.35 5.91 -1.55
N ASN A 63 3.10 4.92 -1.08
CA ASN A 63 2.65 4.03 -0.01
C ASN A 63 2.56 4.77 1.34
N LYS A 64 3.38 5.80 1.57
CA LYS A 64 3.24 6.68 2.74
C LYS A 64 1.91 7.42 2.72
N LYS A 65 1.53 8.01 1.58
CA LYS A 65 0.23 8.69 1.43
C LYS A 65 -0.93 7.73 1.68
N ASP A 66 -0.86 6.54 1.09
CA ASP A 66 -1.89 5.51 1.26
C ASP A 66 -1.99 5.06 2.72
N MET A 67 -0.87 4.85 3.41
CA MET A 67 -0.85 4.52 4.84
C MET A 67 -1.40 5.64 5.73
N ILE A 68 -1.12 6.92 5.44
CA ILE A 68 -1.68 8.06 6.17
C ILE A 68 -3.20 8.07 6.05
N GLN A 69 -3.72 7.91 4.84
CA GLN A 69 -5.16 7.92 4.59
C GLN A 69 -5.87 6.72 5.20
N PHE A 70 -5.26 5.53 5.14
CA PHE A 70 -5.83 4.32 5.72
C PHE A 70 -5.84 4.32 7.25
N GLY A 71 -4.85 4.97 7.86
CA GLY A 71 -4.79 5.24 9.28
C GLY A 71 -3.62 4.54 9.98
N PHE A 72 -2.72 5.35 10.53
CA PHE A 72 -1.49 4.89 11.20
C PHE A 72 -1.72 4.05 12.46
N LYS A 73 -2.94 3.96 13.01
CA LYS A 73 -3.23 3.16 14.22
C LYS A 73 -3.44 1.66 13.94
N LYS A 74 -3.69 1.25 12.69
CA LYS A 74 -3.97 -0.15 12.30
C LYS A 74 -2.76 -1.08 12.44
N LEU A 75 -2.94 -2.37 12.69
CA LEU A 75 -1.83 -3.33 12.79
C LEU A 75 -0.99 -3.35 11.51
N LEU A 76 0.32 -3.61 11.64
CA LEU A 76 1.26 -3.48 10.51
C LEU A 76 0.94 -4.44 9.36
N ASN A 77 0.51 -5.67 9.67
CA ASN A 77 0.02 -6.64 8.69
C ASN A 77 -1.21 -6.12 7.91
N VAL A 78 -2.20 -5.52 8.59
CA VAL A 78 -3.40 -4.97 7.96
C VAL A 78 -3.05 -3.81 7.03
N ILE A 79 -2.05 -3.00 7.40
CA ILE A 79 -1.54 -1.93 6.54
C ILE A 79 -0.88 -2.51 5.29
N VAL A 80 -0.03 -3.55 5.44
CA VAL A 80 0.64 -4.21 4.32
C VAL A 80 -0.38 -4.82 3.35
N ASP A 81 -1.40 -5.52 3.85
CA ASP A 81 -2.47 -6.08 3.03
C ASP A 81 -3.20 -5.00 2.22
N HIS A 82 -3.51 -3.86 2.86
CA HIS A 82 -4.11 -2.71 2.18
C HIS A 82 -3.20 -2.15 1.08
N LEU A 83 -1.92 -1.92 1.40
CA LEU A 83 -0.94 -1.41 0.45
C LEU A 83 -0.75 -2.37 -0.73
N ASN A 84 -0.70 -3.69 -0.51
CA ASN A 84 -0.63 -4.70 -1.55
C ASN A 84 -1.89 -4.73 -2.42
N ARG A 85 -3.08 -4.61 -1.81
CA ARG A 85 -4.34 -4.53 -2.55
C ARG A 85 -4.34 -3.33 -3.50
N ILE A 86 -3.82 -2.19 -3.07
CA ILE A 86 -3.67 -1.01 -3.95
C ILE A 86 -2.54 -1.23 -4.97
N SER A 87 -1.44 -1.86 -4.56
CA SER A 87 -0.24 -2.10 -5.39
C SER A 87 -0.40 -3.21 -6.43
N SER A 88 -1.55 -3.91 -6.48
CA SER A 88 -1.93 -4.86 -7.54
C SER A 88 -2.13 -4.21 -8.93
N GLY A 89 -1.48 -3.06 -9.15
CA GLY A 89 -1.46 -2.23 -10.35
C GLY A 89 -1.35 -2.97 -11.67
N PRO A 90 -0.52 -4.02 -11.86
CA PRO A 90 -0.48 -4.76 -13.13
C PRO A 90 -1.79 -5.50 -13.45
N ALA A 91 -2.40 -6.12 -12.43
CA ALA A 91 -3.70 -6.78 -12.58
C ALA A 91 -4.81 -5.75 -12.77
N ASN A 92 -4.76 -4.64 -12.04
CA ASN A 92 -5.71 -3.54 -12.20
C ASN A 92 -5.56 -2.82 -13.54
N MET A 93 -4.35 -2.69 -14.07
CA MET A 93 -4.08 -2.09 -15.38
C MET A 93 -4.58 -2.96 -16.53
N GLN A 94 -4.33 -4.28 -16.49
CA GLN A 94 -4.90 -5.18 -17.48
C GLN A 94 -6.43 -5.15 -17.40
N LYS A 95 -7.00 -5.24 -16.18
CA LYS A 95 -8.44 -5.10 -15.97
C LYS A 95 -8.95 -3.75 -16.47
N PHE A 96 -8.25 -2.65 -16.23
CA PHE A 96 -8.66 -1.33 -16.68
C PHE A 96 -8.64 -1.22 -18.21
N GLN A 97 -7.56 -1.66 -18.87
CA GLN A 97 -7.43 -1.69 -20.33
C GLN A 97 -8.54 -2.50 -21.01
N PHE A 98 -8.97 -3.61 -20.40
CA PHE A 98 -9.99 -4.49 -20.95
C PHE A 98 -11.40 -4.27 -20.35
N GLY A 99 -11.61 -3.20 -19.56
CA GLY A 99 -12.92 -2.87 -18.96
C GLY A 99 -13.43 -3.89 -17.93
N GLY A 100 -12.54 -4.54 -17.20
CA GLY A 100 -12.80 -5.45 -16.08
C GLY A 100 -12.42 -4.88 -14.70
N LEU A 101 -12.04 -3.60 -14.61
CA LEU A 101 -11.81 -2.94 -13.32
C LEU A 101 -13.13 -2.35 -12.82
N ARG A 102 -13.84 -3.09 -11.98
CA ARG A 102 -15.17 -2.72 -11.44
C ARG A 102 -15.08 -2.16 -10.03
N GLN A 103 -16.04 -1.29 -9.69
CA GLN A 103 -16.21 -0.80 -8.32
C GLN A 103 -16.61 -1.95 -7.38
N ASP A 104 -17.46 -2.87 -7.84
CA ASP A 104 -18.03 -3.97 -7.06
C ASP A 104 -18.57 -3.47 -5.69
N SER A 105 -18.11 -4.05 -4.58
CA SER A 105 -18.47 -3.66 -3.21
C SER A 105 -17.52 -2.64 -2.59
N GLU A 106 -16.59 -2.06 -3.37
CA GLU A 106 -15.64 -1.06 -2.88
C GLU A 106 -16.29 0.32 -2.78
N SER A 107 -15.75 1.16 -1.91
CA SER A 107 -16.16 2.57 -1.87
C SER A 107 -15.75 3.28 -3.16
N ILE A 108 -16.49 4.33 -3.53
CA ILE A 108 -16.22 5.13 -4.73
C ILE A 108 -14.80 5.71 -4.69
N ILE A 109 -14.35 6.16 -3.52
CA ILE A 109 -13.02 6.74 -3.30
C ILE A 109 -11.92 5.72 -3.57
N GLU A 110 -12.04 4.51 -3.04
CA GLU A 110 -11.03 3.45 -3.25
C GLU A 110 -11.02 2.97 -4.69
N TYR A 111 -12.18 2.88 -5.33
CA TYR A 111 -12.29 2.56 -6.75
C TYR A 111 -11.65 3.64 -7.63
N TYR A 112 -11.95 4.92 -7.37
CA TYR A 112 -11.34 6.05 -8.08
C TYR A 112 -9.82 6.05 -7.99
N ARG A 113 -9.27 5.80 -6.79
CA ARG A 113 -7.82 5.74 -6.57
C ARG A 113 -7.13 4.71 -7.46
N LYS A 114 -7.79 3.57 -7.72
CA LYS A 114 -7.27 2.55 -8.65
C LYS A 114 -7.31 3.03 -10.11
N VAL A 115 -8.38 3.70 -10.50
CA VAL A 115 -8.53 4.30 -11.83
C VAL A 115 -7.47 5.38 -12.08
N GLU A 116 -7.26 6.29 -11.11
CA GLU A 116 -6.23 7.34 -11.19
C GLU A 116 -4.80 6.76 -11.29
N LYS A 117 -4.51 5.65 -10.58
CA LYS A 117 -3.22 4.96 -10.72
C LYS A 117 -3.05 4.33 -12.11
N CYS A 118 -4.12 3.80 -12.71
CA CYS A 118 -4.07 3.29 -14.09
C CYS A 118 -3.84 4.42 -15.11
N ASP A 119 -4.41 5.60 -14.87
CA ASP A 119 -4.19 6.79 -15.70
C ASP A 119 -2.71 7.18 -15.80
N LYS A 120 -2.05 7.31 -14.65
CA LYS A 120 -0.63 7.70 -14.53
C LYS A 120 0.31 6.78 -15.33
N LEU A 121 -0.10 5.53 -15.56
CA LEU A 121 0.71 4.50 -16.20
C LEU A 121 0.41 4.36 -17.70
N ALA A 122 -0.82 4.64 -18.12
CA ALA A 122 -1.28 4.46 -19.50
C ALA A 122 -1.48 5.77 -20.28
N LYS A 123 -1.41 6.94 -19.62
CA LYS A 123 -1.56 8.29 -20.20
C LYS A 123 -2.90 8.46 -20.95
N TYR A 124 -4.01 8.07 -20.32
CA TYR A 124 -5.32 8.34 -20.89
C TYR A 124 -5.65 9.84 -20.81
N ASN A 125 -6.58 10.32 -21.63
CA ASN A 125 -7.11 11.67 -21.45
C ASN A 125 -8.25 11.67 -20.41
N GLY A 126 -8.56 12.85 -19.86
CA GLY A 126 -9.56 12.99 -18.79
C GLY A 126 -10.95 12.48 -19.16
N GLU A 127 -11.35 12.57 -20.44
CA GLU A 127 -12.63 12.06 -20.93
C GLU A 127 -12.68 10.53 -20.96
N GLN A 128 -11.60 9.89 -21.42
CA GLN A 128 -11.46 8.44 -21.42
C GLN A 128 -11.48 7.89 -19.99
N LEU A 129 -10.74 8.54 -19.09
CA LEU A 129 -10.71 8.16 -17.68
C LEU A 129 -12.11 8.25 -17.05
N ARG A 130 -12.82 9.34 -17.32
CA ARG A 130 -14.19 9.55 -16.87
C ARG A 130 -15.14 8.50 -17.44
N TYR A 131 -15.04 8.19 -18.74
CA TYR A 131 -15.85 7.16 -19.37
C TYR A 131 -15.65 5.80 -18.69
N PHE A 132 -14.40 5.37 -18.50
CA PHE A 132 -14.10 4.08 -17.86
C PHE A 132 -14.54 4.03 -16.39
N PHE A 133 -14.30 5.11 -15.65
CA PHE A 133 -14.75 5.23 -14.26
C PHE A 133 -16.26 5.03 -14.16
N LEU A 134 -17.05 5.82 -14.90
CA LEU A 134 -18.51 5.79 -14.85
C LEU A 134 -19.10 4.47 -15.34
N ARG A 135 -18.49 3.85 -16.37
CA ARG A 135 -18.98 2.60 -16.96
C ARG A 135 -18.93 1.42 -16.00
N GLU A 136 -17.91 1.38 -15.14
CA GLU A 136 -17.66 0.24 -14.26
C GLU A 136 -17.98 0.56 -12.78
N LEU A 137 -18.71 1.65 -12.51
CA LEU A 137 -19.37 1.89 -11.23
C LEU A 137 -20.39 0.78 -10.92
N SER A 138 -20.70 0.61 -9.63
CA SER A 138 -21.82 -0.23 -9.20
C SER A 138 -23.15 0.25 -9.80
N PRO A 139 -24.15 -0.64 -10.00
CA PRO A 139 -25.42 -0.26 -10.62
C PRO A 139 -26.11 0.93 -9.94
N ASP A 140 -26.09 0.98 -8.61
CA ASP A 140 -26.69 2.06 -7.83
C ASP A 140 -25.99 3.39 -8.09
N ASN A 141 -24.65 3.41 -8.05
CA ASN A 141 -23.87 4.62 -8.31
C ASN A 141 -23.93 5.06 -9.77
N GLN A 142 -24.14 4.14 -10.73
CA GLN A 142 -24.40 4.52 -12.12
C GLN A 142 -25.75 5.24 -12.28
N ILE A 143 -26.77 4.84 -11.53
CA ILE A 143 -28.08 5.51 -11.54
C ILE A 143 -27.93 6.93 -10.98
N GLU A 144 -27.25 7.08 -9.84
CA GLU A 144 -27.01 8.40 -9.24
C GLU A 144 -26.15 9.29 -10.15
N ALA A 145 -25.07 8.77 -10.73
CA ALA A 145 -24.24 9.52 -11.67
C ALA A 145 -25.02 10.00 -12.92
N ARG A 146 -25.99 9.20 -13.40
CA ARG A 146 -26.88 9.61 -14.51
C ARG A 146 -27.87 10.69 -14.09
N ARG A 147 -28.36 10.66 -12.85
CA ARG A 147 -29.29 11.67 -12.31
C ARG A 147 -28.64 13.04 -12.12
N CYS A 148 -27.33 13.07 -11.88
CA CYS A 148 -26.59 14.31 -11.62
C CYS A 148 -26.10 15.06 -12.88
N GLU A 149 -26.49 14.65 -14.11
CA GLU A 149 -26.12 15.31 -15.40
C GLU A 149 -24.67 15.83 -15.44
N LEU A 150 -23.70 14.95 -15.17
CA LEU A 150 -22.35 15.39 -14.83
C LEU A 150 -21.55 15.84 -16.06
N GLU A 151 -21.59 17.12 -16.42
CA GLU A 151 -20.53 17.77 -17.24
C GLU A 151 -19.26 18.06 -16.42
N LEU A 152 -19.25 17.69 -15.14
CA LEU A 152 -18.16 17.99 -14.22
C LEU A 152 -16.94 17.07 -14.43
N PRO A 153 -15.71 17.61 -14.29
CA PRO A 153 -14.48 16.84 -14.21
C PRO A 153 -14.53 15.77 -13.11
N LEU A 154 -13.84 14.64 -13.33
CA LEU A 154 -13.92 13.44 -12.48
C LEU A 154 -13.49 13.71 -11.02
N ASP A 155 -12.52 14.60 -10.82
CA ASP A 155 -12.06 15.09 -9.52
C ASP A 155 -13.14 15.82 -8.71
N LYS A 156 -14.13 16.42 -9.37
CA LYS A 156 -15.27 17.08 -8.72
C LYS A 156 -16.41 16.13 -8.35
N LEU A 157 -16.35 14.87 -8.78
CA LEU A 157 -17.39 13.87 -8.49
C LEU A 157 -17.19 13.14 -7.15
N ILE A 158 -16.11 13.45 -6.43
CA ILE A 158 -15.56 12.62 -5.35
C ILE A 158 -15.50 13.40 -4.02
N GLU A 159 -16.11 14.60 -3.96
CA GLU A 159 -16.43 15.29 -2.69
C GLU A 159 -17.56 14.59 -1.93
#